data_AF-A0A2E4GK01-F1
#
_entry.id   AF-A0A2E4GK01-F1
#
_cell.length_a   1.000
_cell.length_b   1.000
_cell.length_c   1.000
_cell.angle_alpha   90.00
_cell.angle_beta   90.00
_cell.angle_gamma   90.00
#
_symmetry.space_group_name_H-M   'P 1'
#
loop_
_entity.id
_entity.type
_entity.pdbx_description
1 polymer ?
#
loop_
_entity_poly.entity_id
_entity_poly.type
_entity_poly.pdbx_seq_one_letter_code
_entity_poly.pdbx_strand_id
1 'polypeptide(L)'
;MGKGISHINRRPESQLAEAKSLVRSIGLNPAYTEIIRLQTPKSSTLLGLGKLSSLSDFINSNSIEVVIIDSPLTAIQQRNLERNLNTKVIDRTALILEIFAARARTKEGRLQVELAALTYQRSRLVRSWTHLERQRGGGGFLSGPGETQIESDRRQIDGKIKKIKQSLAQVVKTRKLHRDSRKRVPYPIIALVGYTNAGKSTLFN
;
A
#
# COMPACT_ATOMS: atom_id res chain seq x y z
N MET A 1 19.11 4.01 25.45
CA MET A 1 17.89 3.32 25.92
C MET A 1 16.76 3.57 24.92
N GLY A 2 16.49 2.60 24.06
CA GLY A 2 15.36 2.66 23.11
C GLY A 2 14.75 1.28 23.05
N LYS A 3 13.89 0.96 24.02
CA LYS A 3 13.14 -0.31 23.98
C LYS A 3 12.18 -0.21 22.80
N GLY A 4 12.52 -0.95 21.74
CA GLY A 4 11.69 -1.11 20.56
C GLY A 4 10.29 -1.59 20.96
N ILE A 5 9.31 -1.05 20.25
CA ILE A 5 7.90 -1.45 20.30
C ILE A 5 7.86 -2.97 20.30
N SER A 6 7.35 -3.56 21.37
CA SER A 6 7.18 -4.99 21.51
C SER A 6 6.39 -5.50 20.31
N HIS A 7 7.03 -6.28 19.45
CA HIS A 7 6.31 -7.14 18.51
C HIS A 7 5.49 -8.10 19.37
N ILE A 8 4.22 -7.78 19.60
CA ILE A 8 3.26 -8.72 20.15
C ILE A 8 3.41 -9.96 19.28
N ASN A 9 3.91 -11.05 19.88
CA ASN A 9 4.15 -12.32 19.22
C ASN A 9 2.79 -12.95 18.87
N ARG A 10 2.11 -12.36 17.88
CA ARG A 10 0.81 -12.81 17.40
C ARG A 10 1.06 -14.12 16.67
N ARG A 11 0.31 -15.14 17.07
CA ARG A 11 0.31 -16.44 16.40
C ARG A 11 0.07 -16.23 14.89
N PRO A 12 0.79 -16.95 14.01
CA PRO A 12 0.64 -16.79 12.57
C PRO A 12 -0.82 -16.88 12.08
N GLU A 13 -1.62 -17.72 12.72
CA GLU A 13 -3.04 -17.90 12.42
C GLU A 13 -3.85 -16.62 12.70
N SER A 14 -3.52 -15.91 13.79
CA SER A 14 -4.16 -14.63 14.13
C SER A 14 -3.79 -13.53 13.14
N GLN A 15 -2.54 -13.52 12.65
CA GLN A 15 -2.11 -12.58 11.62
C GLN A 15 -2.83 -12.85 10.29
N LEU A 16 -2.95 -14.13 9.90
CA LEU A 16 -3.69 -14.51 8.70
C LEU A 16 -5.18 -14.15 8.81
N ALA A 17 -5.80 -14.35 9.98
CA ALA A 17 -7.18 -13.96 10.23
C ALA A 17 -7.38 -12.43 10.11
N GLU A 18 -6.44 -11.64 10.64
CA GLU A 18 -6.44 -10.19 10.47
C GLU A 18 -6.29 -9.80 9.00
N ALA A 19 -5.34 -10.38 8.27
CA ALA A 19 -5.14 -10.13 6.85
C ALA A 19 -6.41 -10.43 6.04
N LYS A 20 -7.06 -11.57 6.28
CA LYS A 20 -8.36 -11.91 5.67
C LYS A 20 -9.42 -10.83 5.94
N SER A 21 -9.50 -10.33 7.17
CA SER A 21 -10.43 -9.26 7.55
C SER A 21 -10.15 -7.95 6.81
N LEU A 22 -8.87 -7.58 6.68
CA LEU A 22 -8.46 -6.40 5.92
C LEU A 22 -8.86 -6.50 4.45
N VAL A 23 -8.59 -7.64 3.80
CA VAL A 23 -8.95 -7.89 2.40
C VAL A 23 -10.46 -7.83 2.18
N ARG A 24 -11.25 -8.47 3.05
CA ARG A 24 -12.73 -8.38 3.00
C ARG A 24 -13.26 -6.96 3.17
N SER A 25 -12.53 -6.11 3.88
CA SER A 25 -12.97 -4.74 4.15
C SER A 25 -12.91 -3.80 2.94
N ILE A 26 -12.27 -4.22 1.84
CA ILE A 26 -12.30 -3.55 0.53
C ILE A 26 -13.13 -4.34 -0.51
N GLY A 27 -13.98 -5.25 -0.05
CA GLY A 27 -14.91 -6.00 -0.92
C GLY A 27 -14.27 -7.18 -1.68
N LEU A 28 -13.03 -7.55 -1.34
CA LEU A 28 -12.37 -8.71 -1.94
C LEU A 28 -12.59 -9.97 -1.10
N ASN A 29 -12.84 -11.11 -1.75
CA ASN A 29 -12.93 -12.41 -1.08
C ASN A 29 -11.67 -13.24 -1.38
N PRO A 30 -10.85 -13.60 -0.37
CA PRO A 30 -9.65 -14.41 -0.60
C PRO A 30 -10.01 -15.82 -1.11
N ALA A 31 -9.66 -16.14 -2.35
CA ALA A 31 -9.84 -17.46 -2.94
C ALA A 31 -8.90 -18.52 -2.31
N TYR A 32 -7.71 -18.10 -1.92
CA TYR A 32 -6.69 -18.94 -1.30
C TYR A 32 -5.92 -18.15 -0.24
N THR A 33 -5.51 -18.83 0.83
CA THR A 33 -4.69 -18.24 1.89
C THR A 33 -3.73 -19.26 2.47
N GLU A 34 -2.49 -18.85 2.68
CA GLU A 34 -1.44 -19.71 3.20
C GLU A 34 -0.49 -18.94 4.11
N ILE A 35 0.02 -19.61 5.14
CA ILE A 35 1.09 -19.10 6.00
C ILE A 35 2.41 -19.68 5.49
N ILE A 36 3.29 -18.82 5.00
CA ILE A 36 4.59 -19.23 4.50
C ILE A 36 5.65 -18.89 5.56
N ARG A 37 6.27 -19.92 6.14
CA ARG A 37 7.43 -19.74 7.02
C ARG A 37 8.68 -19.48 6.16
N LEU A 38 9.29 -18.31 6.36
CA LEU A 38 10.51 -17.93 5.65
C LEU A 38 11.73 -18.35 6.47
N GLN A 39 12.49 -19.34 5.97
CA GLN A 39 13.78 -19.70 6.57
C GLN A 39 14.83 -18.61 6.35
N THR A 40 14.89 -18.08 5.12
CA THR A 40 15.76 -16.94 4.78
C THR A 40 15.07 -16.10 3.72
N PRO A 41 14.62 -14.87 4.04
CA PRO A 41 13.95 -14.01 3.08
C PRO A 41 14.91 -13.61 1.95
N LYS A 42 14.49 -13.80 0.71
CA LYS A 42 15.29 -13.41 -0.46
C LYS A 42 15.18 -11.91 -0.72
N SER A 43 16.31 -11.23 -0.92
CA SER A 43 16.33 -9.80 -1.24
C SER A 43 15.62 -9.48 -2.56
N SER A 44 15.60 -10.42 -3.51
CA SER A 44 15.00 -10.26 -4.82
C SER A 44 13.50 -10.49 -4.86
N THR A 45 12.97 -11.47 -4.13
CA THR A 45 11.57 -11.95 -4.28
C THR A 45 10.86 -12.23 -2.96
N LEU A 46 11.53 -12.08 -1.80
CA LEU A 46 11.10 -12.55 -0.48
C LEU A 46 11.04 -14.08 -0.37
N LEU A 47 10.41 -14.75 -1.35
CA LEU A 47 10.20 -16.19 -1.45
C LEU A 47 11.32 -16.89 -2.23
N GLY A 48 11.56 -18.17 -1.92
CA GLY A 48 12.44 -19.04 -2.71
C GLY A 48 11.81 -19.51 -4.02
N LEU A 49 12.63 -19.94 -4.98
CA LEU A 49 12.19 -20.31 -6.33
C LEU A 49 11.14 -21.44 -6.36
N GLY A 50 11.32 -22.50 -5.57
CA GLY A 50 10.34 -23.60 -5.53
C GLY A 50 8.96 -23.15 -5.05
N LYS A 51 8.91 -22.18 -4.11
CA LYS A 51 7.63 -21.62 -3.66
C LYS A 51 7.02 -20.67 -4.69
N LEU A 52 7.85 -19.90 -5.40
CA LEU A 52 7.38 -19.06 -6.50
C LEU A 52 6.78 -19.88 -7.64
N SER A 53 7.41 -20.99 -8.01
CA SER A 53 6.90 -21.88 -9.07
C SER A 53 5.52 -22.42 -8.69
N SER A 54 5.39 -23.02 -7.51
CA SER A 54 4.11 -23.59 -7.05
C SER A 54 2.99 -22.54 -6.93
N LEU A 55 3.33 -21.32 -6.49
CA LEU A 55 2.35 -20.22 -6.46
C LEU A 55 1.97 -19.77 -7.89
N SER A 56 2.92 -19.67 -8.81
CA SER A 56 2.66 -19.26 -10.20
C SER A 56 1.71 -20.25 -10.88
N ASP A 57 1.96 -21.56 -10.73
CA ASP A 57 1.10 -22.61 -11.29
C ASP A 57 -0.33 -22.53 -10.73
N PHE A 58 -0.46 -22.34 -9.40
CA PHE A 58 -1.75 -22.18 -8.75
C PHE A 58 -2.49 -20.92 -9.24
N ILE A 59 -1.80 -19.78 -9.30
CA ILE A 59 -2.35 -18.50 -9.72
C ILE A 59 -2.89 -18.57 -11.15
N ASN A 60 -2.10 -19.14 -12.07
CA ASN A 60 -2.50 -19.29 -13.47
C ASN A 60 -3.70 -20.24 -13.60
N SER A 61 -3.68 -21.37 -12.89
CA SER A 61 -4.75 -22.38 -12.96
C SER A 61 -6.09 -21.88 -12.38
N ASN A 62 -6.05 -20.93 -11.44
CA ASN A 62 -7.24 -20.40 -10.76
C ASN A 62 -7.58 -18.97 -11.19
N SER A 63 -6.91 -18.43 -12.20
CA SER A 63 -7.11 -17.06 -12.71
C SER A 63 -7.09 -15.99 -11.60
N ILE A 64 -6.12 -16.10 -10.67
CA ILE A 64 -5.99 -15.14 -9.56
C ILE A 64 -5.48 -13.80 -10.10
N GLU A 65 -6.23 -12.72 -9.88
CA GLU A 65 -5.89 -11.38 -10.41
C GLU A 65 -4.96 -10.58 -9.50
N VAL A 66 -5.00 -10.84 -8.19
CA VAL A 66 -4.24 -10.08 -7.18
C VAL A 66 -3.67 -11.01 -6.12
N VAL A 67 -2.37 -10.88 -5.88
CA VAL A 67 -1.65 -11.52 -4.78
C VAL A 67 -1.38 -10.48 -3.70
N ILE A 68 -1.73 -10.83 -2.46
CA ILE A 68 -1.53 -9.98 -1.29
C ILE A 68 -0.48 -10.62 -0.40
N ILE A 69 0.65 -9.94 -0.21
CA ILE A 69 1.68 -10.35 0.73
C ILE A 69 1.49 -9.58 2.04
N ASP A 70 1.18 -10.29 3.12
CA ASP A 70 0.97 -9.69 4.45
C ASP A 70 2.29 -9.32 5.16
N SER A 71 3.21 -8.71 4.43
CA SER A 71 4.43 -8.10 4.94
C SER A 71 4.79 -6.90 4.06
N PRO A 72 5.59 -5.94 4.54
CA PRO A 72 6.18 -4.93 3.66
C PRO A 72 7.06 -5.61 2.60
N LEU A 73 6.99 -5.12 1.36
CA LEU A 73 7.89 -5.54 0.28
C LEU A 73 8.83 -4.41 -0.10
N THR A 74 10.08 -4.69 -0.47
CA THR A 74 10.88 -3.68 -1.19
C THR A 74 10.33 -3.46 -2.60
N ALA A 75 10.68 -2.34 -3.24
CA ALA A 75 10.27 -2.06 -4.62
C ALA A 75 10.77 -3.15 -5.59
N ILE A 76 11.97 -3.68 -5.36
CA ILE A 76 12.56 -4.77 -6.15
C ILE A 76 11.81 -6.08 -5.91
N GLN A 77 11.50 -6.42 -4.66
CA GLN A 77 10.71 -7.61 -4.32
C GLN A 77 9.36 -7.60 -4.99
N GLN A 78 8.61 -6.50 -4.87
CA GLN A 78 7.30 -6.37 -5.49
C GLN A 78 7.38 -6.55 -7.00
N ARG A 79 8.27 -5.82 -7.67
CA ARG A 79 8.47 -5.93 -9.12
C ARG A 79 8.78 -7.36 -9.55
N ASN A 80 9.71 -8.01 -8.86
CA ASN A 80 10.12 -9.35 -9.23
C ASN A 80 9.01 -10.36 -8.95
N LEU A 81 8.26 -10.22 -7.85
CA LEU A 81 7.09 -11.04 -7.59
C LEU A 81 6.04 -10.87 -8.70
N GLU A 82 5.69 -9.63 -9.09
CA GLU A 82 4.75 -9.38 -10.19
C GLU A 82 5.22 -10.03 -11.50
N ARG A 83 6.52 -9.95 -11.82
CA ARG A 83 7.10 -10.59 -13.00
C ARG A 83 7.05 -12.11 -12.95
N ASN A 84 7.43 -12.72 -11.82
CA ASN A 84 7.51 -14.18 -11.70
C ASN A 84 6.12 -14.84 -11.60
N LEU A 85 5.15 -14.13 -11.00
CA LEU A 85 3.78 -14.61 -10.82
C LEU A 85 2.84 -14.16 -11.96
N ASN A 86 3.32 -13.29 -12.85
CA ASN A 86 2.53 -12.66 -13.93
C ASN A 86 1.19 -12.08 -13.45
N THR A 87 1.17 -11.51 -12.23
CA THR A 87 -0.05 -11.12 -11.51
C THR A 87 0.22 -9.88 -10.68
N LYS A 88 -0.80 -9.06 -10.43
CA LYS A 88 -0.65 -7.89 -9.57
C LYS A 88 -0.26 -8.31 -8.15
N VAL A 89 0.77 -7.68 -7.59
CA VAL A 89 1.20 -7.95 -6.21
C VAL A 89 1.09 -6.67 -5.40
N ILE A 90 0.37 -6.74 -4.29
CA ILE A 90 0.31 -5.67 -3.30
C ILE A 90 0.82 -6.17 -1.96
N ASP A 91 1.52 -5.30 -1.24
CA ASP A 91 2.03 -5.58 0.09
C ASP A 91 1.03 -5.07 1.15
N ARG A 92 1.31 -5.34 2.43
CA ARG A 92 0.44 -4.88 3.53
C ARG A 92 0.24 -3.36 3.52
N THR A 93 1.25 -2.58 3.14
CA THR A 93 1.16 -1.12 3.12
C THR A 93 0.18 -0.65 2.05
N ALA A 94 0.29 -1.19 0.84
CA ALA A 94 -0.63 -0.92 -0.25
C ALA A 94 -2.08 -1.29 0.13
N LEU A 95 -2.30 -2.47 0.71
CA LEU A 95 -3.63 -2.89 1.18
C LEU A 95 -4.23 -1.90 2.18
N ILE A 96 -3.44 -1.42 3.16
CA ILE A 96 -3.91 -0.43 4.13
C ILE A 96 -4.25 0.90 3.47
N LEU A 97 -3.47 1.33 2.46
CA LEU A 97 -3.76 2.55 1.70
C LEU A 97 -5.07 2.42 0.91
N GLU A 98 -5.35 1.27 0.30
CA GLU A 98 -6.63 0.99 -0.37
C GLU A 98 -7.81 1.05 0.61
N ILE A 99 -7.67 0.45 1.80
CA ILE A 99 -8.68 0.51 2.86
C ILE A 99 -8.94 1.96 3.29
N PHE A 100 -7.88 2.77 3.45
CA PHE A 100 -8.03 4.17 3.81
C PHE A 100 -8.66 4.98 2.67
N ALA A 101 -8.33 4.68 1.41
CA ALA A 101 -8.91 5.35 0.25
C ALA A 101 -10.42 5.09 0.19
N ALA A 102 -10.84 3.84 0.39
CA ALA A 102 -12.25 3.46 0.45
C ALA A 102 -13.02 4.13 1.61
N ARG A 103 -12.35 4.48 2.71
CA ARG A 103 -12.97 5.05 3.92
C ARG A 103 -12.85 6.57 4.03
N ALA A 104 -12.01 7.23 3.23
CA ALA A 104 -11.74 8.66 3.33
C ALA A 104 -12.95 9.52 2.88
N ARG A 105 -13.80 9.93 3.84
CA ARG A 105 -14.98 10.75 3.53
C ARG A 105 -14.71 12.25 3.47
N THR A 106 -13.86 12.77 4.36
CA THR A 106 -13.58 14.21 4.46
C THR A 106 -12.53 14.66 3.45
N LYS A 107 -12.55 15.94 3.06
CA LYS A 107 -11.52 16.52 2.19
C LYS A 107 -10.11 16.33 2.76
N GLU A 108 -9.94 16.56 4.06
CA GLU A 108 -8.65 16.34 4.75
C GLU A 108 -8.20 14.89 4.63
N GLY A 109 -9.09 13.94 4.94
CA GLY A 109 -8.78 12.51 4.88
C GLY A 109 -8.40 12.07 3.48
N ARG A 110 -9.14 12.49 2.45
CA ARG A 110 -8.82 12.15 1.05
C ARG A 110 -7.43 12.67 0.65
N LEU A 111 -7.11 13.92 0.99
CA LEU A 111 -5.79 14.51 0.71
C LEU A 111 -4.66 13.78 1.45
N GLN A 112 -4.86 13.37 2.70
CA GLN A 112 -3.85 12.62 3.46
C GLN A 112 -3.60 11.23 2.87
N VAL A 113 -4.67 10.53 2.50
CA VAL A 113 -4.55 9.19 1.90
C VAL A 113 -3.90 9.27 0.53
N GLU A 114 -4.30 10.22 -0.31
CA GLU A 114 -3.69 10.42 -1.63
C GLU A 114 -2.21 10.81 -1.51
N LEU A 115 -1.86 11.67 -0.55
CA LEU A 115 -0.47 12.00 -0.26
C LEU A 115 0.35 10.75 0.11
N ALA A 116 -0.20 9.90 0.97
CA ALA A 116 0.45 8.66 1.39
C ALA A 116 0.60 7.68 0.22
N ALA A 117 -0.45 7.51 -0.59
CA ALA A 117 -0.45 6.65 -1.78
C ALA A 117 0.59 7.10 -2.81
N LEU A 118 0.64 8.39 -3.14
CA LEU A 118 1.63 8.93 -4.08
C LEU A 118 3.06 8.82 -3.54
N THR A 119 3.25 9.04 -2.23
CA THR A 119 4.58 8.90 -1.60
C THR A 119 5.06 7.45 -1.66
N TYR A 120 4.17 6.50 -1.41
CA TYR A 120 4.44 5.06 -1.52
C TYR A 120 4.70 4.63 -2.97
N GLN A 121 3.93 5.13 -3.93
CA GLN A 121 4.12 4.86 -5.35
C GLN A 121 5.46 5.42 -5.85
N ARG A 122 5.83 6.63 -5.41
CA ARG A 122 7.07 7.30 -5.81
C ARG A 122 8.32 6.47 -5.51
N SER A 123 8.40 5.84 -4.34
CA SER A 123 9.55 5.01 -3.95
C SER A 123 9.61 3.68 -4.71
N ARG A 124 8.57 3.36 -5.48
CA ARG A 124 8.38 2.11 -6.22
C ARG A 124 8.28 2.31 -7.72
N LEU A 125 8.65 3.49 -8.22
CA LEU A 125 8.93 3.71 -9.63
C LEU A 125 10.21 2.97 -10.01
N VAL A 126 10.10 1.67 -10.25
CA VAL A 126 11.20 0.84 -10.77
C VAL A 126 11.01 0.71 -12.28
N ARG A 127 12.10 0.52 -13.04
CA ARG A 127 12.17 0.31 -14.52
C ARG A 127 11.32 -0.85 -15.07
N SER A 128 10.05 -1.01 -14.70
CA SER A 128 9.17 -2.13 -15.07
C SER A 128 8.70 -2.08 -16.53
N TRP A 129 9.42 -1.40 -17.40
CA TRP A 129 9.06 -1.20 -18.82
C TRP A 129 9.90 -2.03 -19.81
N THR A 130 10.63 -3.04 -19.34
CA THR A 130 11.49 -3.85 -20.22
C THR A 130 10.74 -4.79 -21.18
N HIS A 131 9.40 -4.84 -21.14
CA HIS A 131 8.60 -5.67 -22.07
C HIS A 131 8.05 -4.91 -23.29
N LEU A 132 7.77 -3.61 -23.18
CA LEU A 132 7.26 -2.82 -24.32
C LEU A 132 8.36 -2.43 -25.32
N GLU A 133 9.62 -2.38 -24.90
CA GLU A 133 10.76 -2.21 -25.81
C GLU A 133 11.07 -3.47 -26.63
N ARG A 134 10.76 -4.67 -26.11
CA ARG A 134 11.01 -5.94 -26.84
C ARG A 134 9.97 -6.22 -27.93
N GLN A 135 8.75 -5.73 -27.78
CA GLN A 135 7.70 -5.94 -28.77
C GLN A 135 7.77 -4.95 -29.94
N ARG A 136 8.61 -3.90 -29.84
CA ARG A 136 8.75 -2.85 -30.86
C ARG A 136 9.97 -2.99 -31.78
N GLY A 137 10.69 -4.11 -31.73
CA GLY A 137 11.86 -4.32 -32.58
C GLY A 137 13.05 -3.49 -32.11
N GLY A 138 14.24 -4.07 -32.16
CA GLY A 138 15.44 -3.48 -31.58
C GLY A 138 15.84 -2.12 -32.17
N GLY A 139 16.61 -1.37 -31.38
CA GLY A 139 17.48 -0.31 -31.86
C GLY A 139 16.81 1.04 -32.11
N GLY A 140 16.89 1.91 -31.11
CA GLY A 140 16.94 3.37 -31.33
C GLY A 140 15.60 4.06 -31.52
N PHE A 141 15.21 4.87 -30.53
CA PHE A 141 14.65 6.22 -30.74
C PHE A 141 14.87 7.03 -29.45
N LEU A 142 16.14 7.33 -29.20
CA LEU A 142 16.55 8.51 -28.43
C LEU A 142 16.38 9.72 -29.35
N SER A 143 15.14 10.21 -29.51
CA SER A 143 14.89 11.51 -30.12
C SER A 143 14.46 12.51 -29.04
N GLY A 144 15.45 12.97 -28.25
CA GLY A 144 15.48 14.18 -27.41
C GLY A 144 14.45 14.33 -26.27
N PRO A 145 14.62 15.34 -25.38
CA PRO A 145 15.82 15.63 -24.58
C PRO A 145 16.07 14.50 -23.56
N GLY A 146 17.27 14.36 -23.01
CA GLY A 146 17.73 13.20 -22.22
C GLY A 146 17.04 12.86 -20.88
N GLU A 147 15.78 13.21 -20.68
CA GLU A 147 14.97 12.81 -19.52
C GLU A 147 14.38 11.41 -19.77
N THR A 148 14.68 10.48 -18.87
CA THR A 148 14.10 9.13 -18.93
C THR A 148 12.61 9.18 -18.59
N GLN A 149 11.79 8.27 -19.14
CA GLN A 149 10.37 8.17 -18.81
C GLN A 149 10.11 8.11 -17.29
N ILE A 150 11.00 7.45 -16.55
CA ILE A 150 10.92 7.33 -15.09
C ILE A 150 11.16 8.66 -14.39
N GLU A 151 12.06 9.50 -14.90
CA GLU A 151 12.27 10.84 -14.36
C GLU A 151 11.06 11.72 -14.61
N SER A 152 10.45 11.64 -15.80
CA SER A 152 9.20 12.32 -16.11
C SER A 152 8.05 11.88 -15.18
N ASP A 153 7.85 10.57 -15.01
CA ASP A 153 6.83 10.02 -14.10
C ASP A 153 7.07 10.47 -12.65
N ARG A 154 8.34 10.43 -12.21
CA ARG A 154 8.74 10.88 -10.87
C ARG A 154 8.45 12.36 -10.69
N ARG A 155 8.74 13.20 -11.70
CA ARG A 155 8.47 14.64 -11.69
C ARG A 155 6.97 14.92 -11.63
N GLN A 156 6.15 14.16 -12.36
CA GLN A 156 4.69 14.28 -12.29
C GLN A 156 4.16 13.94 -10.89
N ILE A 157 4.63 12.85 -10.29
CA ILE A 157 4.26 12.47 -8.91
C ILE A 157 4.70 13.56 -7.92
N ASP A 158 5.92 14.07 -8.03
CA ASP A 158 6.43 15.13 -7.15
C ASP A 158 5.62 16.43 -7.27
N GLY A 159 5.19 16.77 -8.49
CA GLY A 159 4.27 17.88 -8.74
C GLY A 159 2.91 17.71 -8.05
N LYS A 160 2.31 16.51 -8.12
CA LYS A 160 1.04 16.19 -7.44
C LYS A 160 1.21 16.26 -5.92
N ILE A 161 2.27 15.66 -5.38
CA ILE A 161 2.60 15.70 -3.95
C ILE A 161 2.69 17.15 -3.45
N LYS A 162 3.37 18.04 -4.21
CA LYS A 162 3.48 19.47 -3.85
C LYS A 162 2.12 20.15 -3.75
N LYS A 163 1.25 19.96 -4.75
CA LYS A 163 -0.11 20.53 -4.77
C LYS A 163 -0.97 20.01 -3.61
N ILE A 164 -0.90 18.71 -3.31
CA ILE A 164 -1.65 18.10 -2.21
C ILE A 164 -1.18 18.67 -0.87
N LYS A 165 0.14 18.79 -0.64
CA LYS A 165 0.70 19.39 0.59
C LYS A 165 0.20 20.83 0.80
N GLN A 166 0.17 21.64 -0.25
CA GLN A 166 -0.37 23.00 -0.20
C GLN A 166 -1.87 23.02 0.16
N SER A 167 -2.65 22.13 -0.46
CA SER A 167 -4.09 21.98 -0.18
C SER A 167 -4.34 21.53 1.28
N LEU A 168 -3.51 20.62 1.78
CA LEU A 168 -3.55 20.14 3.16
C LEU A 168 -3.29 21.27 4.16
N ALA A 169 -2.31 22.13 3.89
CA ALA A 169 -2.01 23.29 4.75
C ALA A 169 -3.21 24.23 4.88
N GLN A 170 -3.96 24.46 3.79
CA GLN A 170 -5.19 25.25 3.81
C GLN A 170 -6.28 24.60 4.67
N VAL A 171 -6.50 23.29 4.51
CA VAL A 171 -7.52 22.55 5.29
C VAL A 171 -7.20 22.58 6.79
N VAL A 172 -5.92 22.42 7.16
CA VAL A 172 -5.47 22.50 8.56
C VAL A 172 -5.75 23.90 9.16
N LYS A 173 -5.53 24.97 8.40
CA LYS A 173 -5.84 26.34 8.84
C LYS A 173 -7.32 26.51 9.17
N THR A 174 -8.21 26.04 8.28
CA THR A 174 -9.67 26.09 8.50
C THR A 174 -10.09 25.23 9.70
N ARG A 175 -9.53 24.03 9.85
CA ARG A 175 -9.84 23.14 10.98
C ARG A 175 -9.45 23.76 12.34
N LYS A 176 -8.34 24.49 12.41
CA LYS A 176 -7.89 25.18 13.63
C LYS A 176 -8.94 26.22 14.08
N LEU A 177 -9.46 27.03 13.16
CA LEU A 177 -10.51 28.02 13.45
C LEU A 177 -11.78 27.35 14.03
N HIS A 178 -12.24 26.25 13.44
CA HIS A 178 -13.39 25.50 13.98
C HIS A 178 -13.12 24.83 15.33
N ARG A 179 -11.87 24.45 15.62
CA ARG A 179 -11.50 23.88 16.91
C ARG A 179 -11.51 24.95 18.01
N ASP A 180 -10.98 26.13 17.70
CA ASP A 180 -10.94 27.23 18.67
C ASP A 180 -12.34 27.76 18.99
N SER A 181 -13.28 27.74 18.03
CA SER A 181 -14.71 27.99 18.31
C SER A 181 -15.34 26.95 19.24
N ARG A 182 -14.99 25.66 19.10
CA ARG A 182 -15.54 24.57 19.93
C ARG A 182 -14.97 24.54 21.35
N LYS A 183 -13.75 25.03 21.56
CA LYS A 183 -13.16 25.19 22.91
C LYS A 183 -13.91 26.19 23.78
N ARG A 184 -14.71 27.09 23.17
CA ARG A 184 -15.52 28.08 23.89
C ARG A 184 -16.79 27.47 24.51
N VAL A 185 -17.09 26.20 24.23
CA VAL A 185 -18.26 25.49 24.72
C VAL A 185 -17.82 24.38 25.68
N PRO A 186 -18.42 24.21 26.87
CA PRO A 186 -17.90 23.36 27.95
C PRO A 186 -18.32 21.88 27.80
N TYR A 187 -18.20 21.29 26.61
CA TYR A 187 -18.43 19.86 26.43
C TYR A 187 -17.11 19.07 26.42
N PRO A 188 -17.02 17.95 27.17
CA PRO A 188 -15.83 17.09 27.12
C PRO A 188 -15.69 16.42 25.75
N ILE A 189 -14.46 16.37 25.22
CA ILE A 189 -14.14 15.71 23.95
C ILE A 189 -13.54 14.33 24.27
N ILE A 190 -14.25 13.27 23.86
CA ILE A 190 -13.81 11.87 24.03
C ILE A 190 -13.37 11.31 22.67
N ALA A 191 -12.26 10.57 22.64
CA ALA A 191 -11.77 9.90 21.45
C ALA A 191 -11.61 8.40 21.72
N LEU A 192 -12.23 7.56 20.88
CA LEU A 192 -12.11 6.11 20.93
C LEU A 192 -10.98 5.66 20.00
N VAL A 193 -9.98 4.96 20.55
CA VAL A 193 -8.81 4.46 19.81
C VAL A 193 -8.62 2.96 20.10
N GLY A 194 -8.12 2.20 19.12
CA GLY A 194 -7.95 0.75 19.22
C GLY A 194 -7.72 0.09 17.87
N TYR A 195 -7.32 -1.18 17.85
CA TYR A 195 -7.00 -1.94 16.63
C TYR A 195 -8.22 -2.13 15.70
N THR A 196 -7.97 -2.39 14.42
CA THR A 196 -9.02 -2.81 13.47
C THR A 196 -9.77 -4.02 14.03
N ASN A 197 -11.10 -4.03 13.91
CA ASN A 197 -11.98 -5.06 14.45
C ASN A 197 -12.04 -5.17 16.00
N ALA A 198 -11.55 -4.18 16.75
CA ALA A 198 -11.64 -4.15 18.22
C ALA A 198 -13.00 -3.65 18.77
N GLY A 199 -14.09 -3.72 17.99
CA GLY A 199 -15.43 -3.29 18.45
C GLY A 199 -15.64 -1.77 18.59
N LYS A 200 -14.72 -0.92 18.13
CA LYS A 200 -14.84 0.55 18.25
C LYS A 200 -16.14 1.12 17.67
N SER A 201 -16.59 0.58 16.54
CA SER A 201 -17.85 1.00 15.91
C SER A 201 -19.06 0.50 16.71
N THR A 202 -18.97 -0.69 17.31
CA THR A 202 -20.01 -1.26 18.18
C THR A 202 -20.17 -0.50 19.49
N LEU A 203 -19.08 0.09 20.02
CA LEU A 203 -19.15 0.94 21.22
C LEU A 203 -19.70 2.34 20.92
N PHE A 204 -19.61 2.80 19.67
CA PHE A 204 -20.01 4.15 19.27
C PHE A 204 -21.47 4.25 18.80
N ASN A 205 -22.01 3.17 18.23
CA ASN A 205 -23.41 3.06 17.78
C ASN A 205 -24.27 2.42 18.86
#